data_AF-A0A4S1CG24-F1
#
_entry.id   AF-A0A4S1CG24-F1
#
_cell.length_a   1.000
_cell.length_b   1.000
_cell.length_c   1.000
_cell.angle_alpha   90.00
_cell.angle_beta   90.00
_cell.angle_gamma   90.00
#
_symmetry.space_group_name_H-M   'P 1'
#
loop_
_entity.id
_entity.type
_entity.pdbx_description
1 polymer ?
#
loop_
_entity_poly.entity_id
_entity_poly.type
_entity_poly.pdbx_seq_one_letter_code
_entity_poly.pdbx_strand_id
1 'polypeptide(L)'
;MKKLIVLVAAALALTAPIASFAMDHGSMNMEHGGHDMGGVAHEEVVNGVKATFKVMSMKEHMAAMKMELPKGMKETHHLAVEFKDAKTGKPITEGDVKVKVQGPDKAEQTKDLMGMQGHFGADFDFSKKGKYGVMCKFKVKDGQVRSSKFWYTVK
;
A
#
# COMPACT_ATOMS: atom_id res chain seq x y z
N MET A 1 29.11 -37.99 -41.57
CA MET A 1 28.17 -38.20 -42.69
C MET A 1 27.61 -39.61 -42.64
N LYS A 2 26.39 -39.78 -42.12
CA LYS A 2 25.59 -41.01 -42.22
C LYS A 2 24.17 -40.65 -41.77
N LYS A 3 23.29 -40.60 -42.77
CA LYS A 3 21.88 -41.02 -42.84
C LYS A 3 21.05 -40.95 -41.55
N LEU A 4 19.88 -40.31 -41.60
CA LEU A 4 18.59 -41.00 -41.57
C LEU A 4 17.44 -39.99 -41.59
N ILE A 5 16.72 -39.99 -42.71
CA ILE A 5 15.35 -39.49 -42.82
C ILE A 5 14.46 -40.47 -42.05
N VAL A 6 13.67 -39.98 -41.11
CA VAL A 6 12.51 -40.71 -40.58
C VAL A 6 11.32 -39.75 -40.57
N LEU A 7 10.40 -40.00 -41.50
CA LEU A 7 9.02 -39.54 -41.48
C LEU A 7 8.28 -40.30 -40.38
N VAL A 8 7.66 -39.60 -39.44
CA VAL A 8 6.61 -40.14 -38.58
C VAL A 8 5.36 -39.29 -38.78
N ALA A 9 4.37 -39.89 -39.44
CA ALA A 9 2.99 -39.44 -39.39
C ALA A 9 2.34 -40.04 -38.14
N ALA A 10 1.69 -39.22 -37.33
CA ALA A 10 0.69 -39.67 -36.36
C ALA A 10 -0.28 -38.53 -36.06
N ALA A 11 -1.49 -38.68 -36.59
CA ALA A 11 -2.66 -37.90 -36.22
C ALA A 11 -3.04 -38.19 -34.76
N LEU A 12 -3.52 -37.20 -34.02
CA LEU A 12 -4.42 -37.39 -32.86
C LEU A 12 -5.08 -36.09 -32.40
N ALA A 13 -6.41 -36.19 -32.33
CA ALA A 13 -7.38 -35.48 -31.50
C ALA A 13 -7.65 -33.98 -31.75
N LEU A 14 -8.80 -33.72 -32.37
CA LEU A 14 -9.60 -32.52 -32.11
C LEU A 14 -9.96 -32.48 -30.61
N THR A 15 -9.60 -31.41 -29.92
CA THR A 15 -10.28 -31.00 -28.69
C THR A 15 -10.83 -29.59 -28.89
N ALA A 16 -12.15 -29.47 -28.84
CA ALA A 16 -12.85 -28.19 -28.84
C ALA A 16 -12.58 -27.44 -27.53
N PRO A 17 -12.54 -26.09 -27.55
CA PRO A 17 -12.48 -25.30 -26.32
C PRO A 17 -13.85 -25.33 -25.64
N ILE A 18 -13.94 -25.95 -24.46
CA ILE A 18 -15.07 -25.72 -23.55
C ILE A 18 -14.80 -24.38 -22.87
N ALA A 19 -15.43 -23.34 -23.41
CA ALA A 19 -15.59 -22.07 -22.72
C ALA A 19 -16.79 -22.13 -21.76
N SER A 20 -16.68 -21.36 -20.66
CA SER A 20 -17.70 -21.08 -19.62
C SER A 20 -17.81 -22.18 -18.54
N PHE A 21 -17.77 -21.87 -17.24
CA PHE A 21 -18.40 -20.74 -16.55
C PHE A 21 -17.50 -20.12 -15.48
N ALA A 22 -17.62 -18.80 -15.37
CA ALA A 22 -17.14 -18.01 -14.25
C ALA A 22 -17.70 -18.58 -12.93
N MET A 23 -16.81 -19.01 -12.04
CA MET A 23 -17.15 -19.14 -10.63
C MET A 23 -17.16 -17.74 -10.05
N ASP A 24 -18.39 -17.23 -9.89
CA ASP A 24 -18.76 -16.09 -9.08
C ASP A 24 -18.11 -16.25 -7.70
N HIS A 25 -17.01 -15.51 -7.49
CA HIS A 25 -16.41 -15.36 -6.19
C HIS A 25 -17.40 -14.55 -5.35
N GLY A 26 -18.22 -15.25 -4.58
CA GLY A 26 -18.92 -14.70 -3.43
C GLY A 26 -17.90 -14.19 -2.42
N SER A 27 -17.30 -13.04 -2.73
CA SER A 27 -16.55 -12.22 -1.80
C SER A 27 -17.53 -11.76 -0.75
N MET A 28 -17.67 -12.56 0.31
CA MET A 28 -18.15 -12.06 1.59
C MET A 28 -17.15 -10.98 2.01
N ASN A 29 -17.48 -9.73 1.65
CA ASN A 29 -16.92 -8.54 2.25
C ASN A 29 -17.28 -8.62 3.74
N MET A 30 -16.41 -9.27 4.51
CA MET A 30 -16.31 -9.05 5.94
C MET A 30 -15.76 -7.63 6.08
N GLU A 31 -16.68 -6.67 5.98
CA GLU A 31 -16.49 -5.28 6.35
C GLU A 31 -16.23 -5.27 7.86
N HIS A 32 -14.98 -5.51 8.25
CA HIS A 32 -14.53 -5.22 9.59
C HIS A 32 -14.59 -3.70 9.72
N GLY A 33 -15.52 -3.22 10.54
CA GLY A 33 -15.68 -1.82 10.93
C GLY A 33 -14.44 -1.27 11.66
N GLY A 34 -13.36 -1.10 10.91
CA GLY A 34 -12.30 -0.17 11.24
C GLY A 34 -12.76 1.21 10.81
N HIS A 35 -12.81 2.14 11.74
CA HIS A 35 -13.05 3.55 11.44
C HIS A 35 -11.97 4.07 10.48
N ASP A 36 -12.22 3.98 9.18
CA ASP A 36 -11.38 4.51 8.10
C ASP A 36 -11.50 6.04 8.10
N MET A 37 -10.82 6.69 9.06
CA MET A 37 -10.89 8.14 9.29
C MET A 37 -9.88 8.93 8.43
N GLY A 38 -9.36 8.31 7.36
CA GLY A 38 -8.49 8.93 6.38
C GLY A 38 -8.69 8.34 5.00
N GLY A 39 -9.02 9.18 4.02
CA GLY A 39 -9.06 8.76 2.63
C GLY A 39 -7.71 8.17 2.17
N VAL A 40 -7.77 7.22 1.24
CA VAL A 40 -6.56 6.69 0.59
C VAL A 40 -5.88 7.83 -0.16
N ALA A 41 -4.65 8.13 0.27
CA ALA A 41 -3.82 9.20 -0.31
C ALA A 41 -3.06 8.71 -1.55
N HIS A 42 -2.65 7.44 -1.55
CA HIS A 42 -1.95 6.79 -2.66
C HIS A 42 -2.04 5.28 -2.52
N GLU A 43 -2.05 4.58 -3.64
CA GLU A 43 -2.02 3.12 -3.65
C GLU A 43 -1.20 2.64 -4.85
N GLU A 44 -0.31 1.67 -4.62
CA GLU A 44 0.44 1.03 -5.69
C GLU A 44 0.87 -0.40 -5.34
N VAL A 45 1.26 -1.17 -6.36
CA VAL A 45 1.87 -2.50 -6.18
C VAL A 45 3.34 -2.43 -6.57
N VAL A 46 4.23 -2.71 -5.63
CA VAL A 46 5.67 -2.72 -5.84
C VAL A 46 6.21 -4.14 -5.60
N ASN A 47 6.68 -4.80 -6.66
CA ASN A 47 7.27 -6.14 -6.61
C ASN A 47 6.44 -7.14 -5.77
N GLY A 48 5.14 -7.25 -6.09
CA GLY A 48 4.22 -8.20 -5.45
C GLY A 48 3.68 -7.76 -4.08
N VAL A 49 4.03 -6.57 -3.59
CA VAL A 49 3.47 -5.99 -2.36
C VAL A 49 2.60 -4.81 -2.72
N LYS A 50 1.31 -4.89 -2.38
CA LYS A 50 0.38 -3.77 -2.45
C LYS A 50 0.61 -2.85 -1.24
N ALA A 51 0.90 -1.58 -1.49
CA ALA A 51 1.08 -0.54 -0.49
C ALA A 51 -0.06 0.47 -0.62
N THR A 52 -0.84 0.64 0.45
CA THR A 52 -1.96 1.60 0.52
C THR A 52 -1.64 2.64 1.58
N PHE A 53 -1.44 3.88 1.16
CA PHE A 53 -1.09 5.01 2.01
C PHE A 53 -2.34 5.79 2.38
N LYS A 54 -2.47 6.12 3.66
CA LYS A 54 -3.55 6.95 4.22
C LYS A 54 -2.91 8.12 4.96
N VAL A 55 -3.46 9.31 4.76
CA VAL A 55 -3.03 10.53 5.46
C VAL A 55 -4.24 11.10 6.18
N MET A 56 -4.17 11.16 7.50
CA MET A 56 -5.27 11.56 8.38
C MET A 56 -4.92 12.85 9.08
N SER A 57 -5.77 13.88 8.98
CA SER A 57 -5.63 15.08 9.80
C SER A 57 -5.98 14.74 11.25
N MET A 58 -5.03 14.91 12.16
CA MET A 58 -5.28 14.66 13.59
C MET A 58 -6.34 15.62 14.14
N LYS A 59 -6.39 16.85 13.61
CA LYS A 59 -7.43 17.82 13.99
C LYS A 59 -8.82 17.31 13.65
N GLU A 60 -9.02 16.83 12.43
CA GLU A 60 -10.32 16.35 11.95
C GLU A 60 -10.70 15.05 12.67
N HIS A 61 -9.74 14.15 12.86
CA HIS A 61 -9.92 12.90 13.58
C HIS A 61 -10.34 13.13 15.04
N MET A 62 -9.59 13.98 15.76
CA MET A 62 -9.90 14.32 17.16
C MET A 62 -11.24 15.06 17.28
N ALA A 63 -11.53 15.99 16.36
CA ALA A 63 -12.82 16.68 16.33
C ALA A 63 -13.99 15.70 16.10
N ALA A 64 -13.84 14.73 15.20
CA ALA A 64 -14.83 13.68 14.98
C ALA A 64 -15.05 12.80 16.21
N MET A 65 -13.98 12.56 17.00
CA MET A 65 -14.04 11.84 18.27
C MET A 65 -14.47 12.70 19.46
N LYS A 66 -14.78 13.99 19.26
CA LYS A 66 -15.05 14.97 20.33
C LYS A 66 -13.94 15.04 21.38
N MET A 67 -12.69 14.79 20.96
CA MET A 67 -11.49 14.89 21.78
C MET A 67 -10.73 16.18 21.44
N GLU A 68 -10.07 16.75 22.44
CA GLU A 68 -9.18 17.89 22.21
C GLU A 68 -7.82 17.42 21.72
N LEU A 69 -7.22 18.20 20.80
CA LEU A 69 -5.83 17.98 20.40
C LEU A 69 -4.89 18.20 21.61
N PRO A 70 -3.90 17.32 21.83
CA PRO A 70 -2.87 17.54 22.82
C PRO A 70 -2.16 18.88 22.58
N LYS A 71 -2.08 19.73 23.61
CA LYS A 71 -1.38 21.02 23.51
C LYS A 71 0.11 20.78 23.26
N GLY A 72 0.66 21.48 22.26
CA GLY A 72 2.09 21.40 21.92
C GLY A 72 2.46 20.35 20.87
N MET A 73 1.49 19.64 20.29
CA MET A 73 1.74 18.75 19.16
C MET A 73 2.18 19.56 17.93
N LYS A 74 3.35 19.23 17.37
CA LYS A 74 3.90 19.90 16.19
C LYS A 74 3.43 19.24 14.90
N GLU A 75 3.32 17.92 14.94
CA GLU A 75 2.76 17.11 13.89
C GLU A 75 1.27 17.37 13.76
N THR A 76 0.76 17.33 12.53
CA THR A 76 -0.63 17.67 12.23
C THR A 76 -1.39 16.51 11.60
N HIS A 77 -0.69 15.55 11.00
CA HIS A 77 -1.29 14.42 10.33
C HIS A 77 -0.62 13.11 10.73
N HIS A 78 -1.41 12.05 10.78
CA HIS A 78 -0.93 10.69 10.88
C HIS A 78 -0.80 10.11 9.48
N LEU A 79 0.40 9.66 9.11
CA LEU A 79 0.64 8.95 7.86
C LEU A 79 0.74 7.47 8.17
N ALA A 80 -0.19 6.70 7.61
CA ALA A 80 -0.23 5.25 7.73
C ALA A 80 0.01 4.59 6.37
N VAL A 81 0.65 3.42 6.38
CA VAL A 81 0.77 2.54 5.23
C VAL A 81 0.37 1.12 5.60
N GLU A 82 -0.53 0.56 4.82
CA GLU A 82 -0.91 -0.85 4.87
C GLU A 82 -0.18 -1.61 3.77
N PHE A 83 0.41 -2.75 4.11
CA PHE A 83 1.00 -3.66 3.14
C PHE A 83 0.18 -4.95 3.03
N LYS A 84 -0.08 -5.39 1.80
CA LYS A 84 -0.71 -6.68 1.51
C LYS A 84 0.08 -7.42 0.45
N ASP A 85 0.13 -8.73 0.54
CA ASP A 85 0.62 -9.57 -0.55
C ASP A 85 -0.33 -9.42 -1.74
N ALA A 86 0.18 -8.98 -2.90
CA ALA A 86 -0.66 -8.63 -4.03
C ALA A 86 -1.35 -9.83 -4.68
N LYS A 87 -0.87 -11.06 -4.44
CA LYS A 87 -1.45 -12.28 -5.00
C LYS A 87 -2.55 -12.85 -4.11
N THR A 88 -2.30 -12.87 -2.80
CA THR A 88 -3.15 -13.54 -1.81
C THR A 88 -4.04 -12.58 -1.03
N GLY A 89 -3.78 -11.28 -1.11
CA GLY A 89 -4.47 -10.24 -0.34
C GLY A 89 -4.14 -10.25 1.16
N LYS A 90 -3.28 -11.16 1.63
CA LYS A 90 -2.96 -11.30 3.05
C LYS A 90 -2.21 -10.07 3.57
N PRO A 91 -2.56 -9.56 4.76
CA PRO A 91 -1.86 -8.43 5.36
C PRO A 91 -0.42 -8.80 5.69
N ILE A 92 0.47 -7.81 5.56
CA ILE A 92 1.88 -7.89 5.91
C ILE A 92 2.12 -6.84 6.99
N THR A 93 2.29 -7.30 8.23
CA THR A 93 2.34 -6.45 9.43
C THR A 93 3.72 -6.39 10.06
N GLU A 94 4.71 -7.02 9.43
CA GLU A 94 6.10 -7.08 9.89
C GLU A 94 7.04 -6.56 8.80
N GLY A 95 7.96 -5.69 9.21
CA GLY A 95 8.95 -5.09 8.33
C GLY A 95 9.52 -3.78 8.88
N ASP A 96 10.54 -3.29 8.20
CA ASP A 96 11.14 -1.98 8.42
C ASP A 96 10.56 -1.00 7.41
N VAL A 97 10.06 0.13 7.88
CA VAL A 97 9.42 1.14 7.03
C VAL A 97 9.94 2.51 7.39
N LYS A 98 10.49 3.22 6.41
CA LYS A 98 11.04 4.56 6.56
C LYS A 98 10.38 5.50 5.56
N VAL A 99 9.83 6.60 6.03
CA VAL A 99 9.24 7.62 5.18
C VAL A 99 10.00 8.93 5.32
N LYS A 100 10.30 9.52 4.16
CA LYS A 100 10.75 10.89 4.01
C LYS A 100 9.64 11.71 3.39
N VAL A 101 9.32 12.83 4.01
CA VAL A 101 8.37 13.84 3.51
C VAL A 101 9.14 15.12 3.22
N GLN A 102 8.96 15.67 2.04
CA GLN A 102 9.45 17.00 1.66
C GLN A 102 8.27 17.95 1.50
N GLY A 103 8.25 19.03 2.29
CA GLY A 103 7.22 20.06 2.29
C GLY A 103 7.30 21.01 1.09
N PRO A 104 6.26 21.85 0.89
CA PRO A 104 6.19 22.84 -0.18
C PRO A 104 7.27 23.93 -0.05
N ASP A 105 7.77 24.15 1.16
CA ASP A 105 8.88 25.04 1.52
C ASP A 105 10.25 24.35 1.42
N LYS A 106 10.31 23.12 0.92
CA LYS A 106 11.49 22.25 0.86
C LYS A 106 12.02 21.78 2.21
N ALA A 107 11.30 22.02 3.32
CA ALA A 107 11.64 21.40 4.60
C ALA A 107 11.45 19.88 4.52
N GLU A 108 12.31 19.12 5.18
CA GLU A 108 12.29 17.67 5.14
C GLU A 108 12.03 17.07 6.52
N GLN A 109 11.28 15.98 6.54
CA GLN A 109 11.01 15.16 7.72
C GLN A 109 11.31 13.71 7.35
N THR A 110 12.07 13.00 8.17
CA THR A 110 12.31 11.56 7.97
C THR A 110 12.00 10.84 9.26
N LYS A 111 11.13 9.83 9.20
CA LYS A 111 10.76 9.01 10.35
C LYS A 111 10.67 7.55 9.94
N ASP A 112 11.05 6.67 10.86
CA ASP A 112 10.70 5.26 10.80
C ASP A 112 9.24 5.11 11.26
N LEU A 113 8.47 4.28 10.57
CA LEU A 113 7.07 4.02 10.87
C LEU A 113 6.97 2.79 11.78
N MET A 114 6.19 2.93 12.83
CA MET A 114 6.00 1.86 13.82
C MET A 114 4.85 0.97 13.39
N GLY A 115 5.03 -0.34 13.49
CA GLY A 115 3.96 -1.31 13.27
C GLY A 115 2.92 -1.22 14.40
N MET A 116 1.67 -0.93 14.06
CA MET A 116 0.55 -0.79 14.99
C MET A 116 -0.72 -1.34 14.32
N GLN A 117 -1.46 -2.22 15.01
CA GLN A 117 -2.79 -2.70 14.58
C GLN A 117 -2.93 -2.98 13.06
N GLY A 118 -2.02 -3.77 12.49
CA GLY A 118 -2.11 -4.22 11.10
C GLY A 118 -1.58 -3.23 10.03
N HIS A 119 -1.05 -2.08 10.43
CA HIS A 119 -0.44 -1.08 9.55
C HIS A 119 0.85 -0.52 10.15
N PHE A 120 1.55 0.31 9.40
CA PHE A 120 2.72 1.05 9.87
C PHE A 120 2.39 2.53 9.86
N GLY A 121 2.67 3.24 10.95
CA GLY A 121 2.28 4.64 11.10
C GLY A 121 3.29 5.51 11.82
N ALA A 122 3.27 6.80 11.50
CA ALA A 122 3.97 7.84 12.25
C ALA A 122 3.30 9.20 11.98
N ASP A 123 3.46 10.12 12.93
CA ASP A 123 2.92 11.47 12.81
C ASP A 123 3.91 12.38 12.07
N PHE A 124 3.40 13.24 11.19
CA PHE A 124 4.18 14.17 10.37
C PHE A 124 3.57 15.58 10.40
N ASP A 125 4.38 16.58 10.06
CA ASP A 125 3.90 17.95 9.94
C ASP A 125 3.52 18.27 8.48
N PHE A 126 2.21 18.33 8.26
CA PHE A 126 1.58 18.77 7.03
C PHE A 126 0.82 20.11 7.27
N SER A 127 1.31 20.96 8.18
CA SER A 127 0.67 22.23 8.57
C SER A 127 0.61 23.27 7.44
N LYS A 128 1.51 23.19 6.46
CA LYS A 128 1.57 24.12 5.34
C LYS A 128 0.68 23.61 4.22
N LYS A 129 -0.08 24.51 3.60
CA LYS A 129 -0.83 24.17 2.38
C LYS A 129 0.12 24.00 1.21
N GLY A 130 -0.20 23.08 0.31
CA GLY A 130 0.57 22.84 -0.91
C GLY A 130 0.98 21.39 -1.11
N LYS A 131 1.97 21.21 -1.97
CA LYS A 131 2.39 19.91 -2.49
C LYS A 131 3.55 19.34 -1.68
N TYR A 132 3.36 18.13 -1.18
CA TYR A 132 4.32 17.36 -0.39
C TYR A 132 4.82 16.15 -1.19
N GLY A 133 6.13 15.97 -1.22
CA GLY A 133 6.75 14.76 -1.79
C GLY A 133 6.87 13.69 -0.72
N VAL A 134 6.15 12.59 -0.87
CA VAL A 134 6.22 11.45 0.06
C VAL A 134 7.05 10.34 -0.57
N MET A 135 8.06 9.87 0.15
CA MET A 135 8.99 8.82 -0.28
C MET A 135 9.05 7.76 0.81
N CYS A 136 8.49 6.59 0.54
CA CYS A 136 8.49 5.46 1.44
C CYS A 136 9.51 4.43 0.96
N LYS A 137 10.42 4.00 1.84
CA LYS A 137 11.32 2.88 1.65
C LYS A 137 10.95 1.80 2.66
N PHE A 138 10.73 0.58 2.21
CA PHE A 138 10.24 -0.49 3.08
C PHE A 138 10.88 -1.83 2.76
N LYS A 139 11.04 -2.66 3.79
CA LYS A 139 11.54 -4.02 3.73
C LYS A 139 10.61 -4.88 4.57
N VAL A 140 9.83 -5.74 3.90
CA VAL A 140 8.90 -6.64 4.59
C VAL A 140 9.53 -8.02 4.79
N LYS A 141 8.77 -8.96 5.34
CA LYS A 141 9.21 -10.33 5.68
C LYS A 141 9.96 -11.11 4.58
N ASP A 142 9.82 -10.74 3.31
CA ASP A 142 10.55 -11.37 2.21
C ASP A 142 11.99 -10.85 2.02
N GLY A 143 12.40 -9.89 2.84
CA GLY A 143 13.74 -9.33 2.85
C GLY A 143 14.06 -8.38 1.69
N GLN A 144 13.14 -8.19 0.73
CA GLN A 144 13.37 -7.32 -0.41
C GLN A 144 13.09 -5.86 -0.04
N VAL A 145 14.06 -4.99 -0.33
CA VAL A 145 13.91 -3.54 -0.15
C VAL A 145 13.16 -2.95 -1.34
N ARG A 146 12.12 -2.20 -1.05
CA ARG A 146 11.24 -1.54 -2.04
C ARG A 146 11.12 -0.06 -1.73
N SER A 147 10.65 0.68 -2.72
CA SER A 147 10.32 2.10 -2.54
C SER A 147 9.04 2.47 -3.29
N SER A 148 8.29 3.39 -2.69
CA SER A 148 7.12 4.06 -3.25
C SER A 148 7.36 5.57 -3.15
N LYS A 149 6.97 6.32 -4.18
CA LYS A 149 7.07 7.78 -4.19
C LYS A 149 5.85 8.39 -4.86
N PHE A 150 5.23 9.35 -4.18
CA PHE A 150 4.07 10.05 -4.70
C PHE A 150 4.01 11.49 -4.20
N TRP A 151 3.12 12.27 -4.80
CA TRP A 151 2.82 13.61 -4.37
C TRP A 151 1.48 13.63 -3.62
N TYR A 152 1.46 14.26 -2.46
CA TYR A 152 0.26 14.51 -1.68
C TYR A 152 0.01 16.02 -1.60
N THR A 153 -1.24 16.47 -1.71
CA THR A 153 -1.57 17.90 -1.67
C THR A 153 -2.49 18.21 -0.51
N VAL A 154 -2.02 19.06 0.40
CA VAL A 154 -2.82 19.64 1.49
C VAL A 154 -3.49 20.90 0.97
N LYS A 155 -4.81 21.00 1.11
CA LYS A 155 -5.63 22.10 0.58
C LYS A 155 -5.93 23.19 1.62
#